data_AF-A0A699RJT1-F1
#
_entry.id   AF-A0A699RJT1-F1
#
_cell.length_a   1.000
_cell.length_b   1.000
_cell.length_c   1.000
_cell.angle_alpha   90.00
_cell.angle_beta   90.00
_cell.angle_gamma   90.00
#
_symmetry.space_group_name_H-M   'P 1'
#
loop_
_entity.id
_entity.type
_entity.pdbx_description
1 polymer ?
#
loop_
_entity_poly.entity_id
_entity_poly.type
_entity_poly.pdbx_seq_one_letter_code
_entity_poly.pdbx_strand_id
1 'polypeptide(L)'
;MRVESVNGKKYILVIVDDYSRFTWVKFMRSKDETQMFIIKFLKMIQSSSGPALNEMTPVTINSGLMQKSSSSTSYVPPSRNDRDLLF
;
A
#
# COMPACT_ATOMS: atom_id res chain seq x y z
N MET A 1 -22.87 -3.99 35.24
CA MET A 1 -22.43 -2.75 34.59
C MET A 1 -21.52 -3.13 33.41
N ARG A 2 -21.93 -2.86 32.17
CA ARG A 2 -21.07 -3.05 30.98
C ARG A 2 -20.64 -1.68 30.51
N VAL A 3 -19.33 -1.43 30.49
CA VAL A 3 -18.76 -0.15 30.04
C VAL A 3 -18.76 -0.17 28.52
N GLU A 4 -19.47 0.78 27.92
CA GLU A 4 -19.51 0.93 26.46
C GLU A 4 -18.26 1.64 25.95
N SER A 5 -17.82 1.28 24.75
CA SER A 5 -16.68 1.96 24.12
C SER A 5 -17.06 3.38 23.71
N VAL A 6 -16.17 4.34 23.92
CA VAL A 6 -16.34 5.73 23.50
C VAL A 6 -16.60 5.78 21.98
N ASN A 7 -17.76 6.31 21.58
CA ASN A 7 -18.17 6.50 20.18
C ASN A 7 -18.24 5.21 19.32
N GLY A 8 -18.45 4.04 19.95
CA GLY A 8 -18.51 2.75 19.25
C GLY A 8 -17.16 2.27 18.71
N LYS A 9 -16.04 2.87 19.14
CA LYS A 9 -14.69 2.46 18.75
C LYS A 9 -14.24 1.24 19.54
N LYS A 10 -14.23 0.08 18.90
CA LYS A 10 -13.97 -1.21 19.55
C LYS A 10 -12.49 -1.59 19.63
N TYR A 11 -11.63 -0.91 18.88
CA TYR A 11 -10.22 -1.28 18.74
C TYR A 11 -9.29 -0.15 19.18
N ILE A 12 -8.15 -0.54 19.75
CA ILE A 12 -7.06 0.36 20.14
C ILE A 12 -5.80 -0.14 19.45
N LEU A 13 -5.15 0.72 18.69
CA LEU A 13 -3.80 0.51 18.17
C LEU A 13 -2.81 1.23 19.08
N VAL A 14 -1.81 0.50 19.55
CA VAL A 14 -0.71 1.03 20.36
C VAL A 14 0.59 0.79 19.59
N ILE A 15 1.36 1.84 19.35
CA ILE A 15 2.67 1.79 18.72
C ILE A 15 3.68 2.26 19.77
N VAL A 16 4.67 1.42 20.07
CA VAL A 16 5.74 1.72 21.03
C VAL A 16 7.04 1.83 20.25
N ASP A 17 7.75 2.95 20.39
CA ASP A 17 9.12 3.08 19.92
C ASP A 17 10.09 2.88 21.08
N ASP A 18 10.87 1.81 21.00
CA ASP A 18 11.86 1.45 22.01
C ASP A 18 13.09 2.36 22.00
N TYR A 19 13.37 3.05 20.89
CA TYR A 19 14.52 3.95 20.85
C TYR A 19 14.19 5.28 21.54
N SER A 20 13.11 5.93 21.13
CA SER A 20 12.73 7.24 21.66
C SER A 20 11.86 7.20 22.92
N ARG A 21 11.38 6.02 23.31
CA ARG A 21 10.42 5.80 24.42
C ARG A 21 9.06 6.47 24.18
N PHE A 22 8.76 6.92 22.96
CA PHE A 22 7.43 7.44 22.61
C PHE A 22 6.42 6.30 22.39
N THR A 23 5.18 6.53 22.82
CA THR A 23 4.05 5.62 22.60
C THR A 23 2.90 6.37 21.96
N TRP A 24 2.38 5.88 20.84
CA TRP A 24 1.21 6.42 20.15
C TRP A 24 0.01 5.50 20.32
N VAL A 25 -1.14 6.07 20.69
CA VAL A 25 -2.39 5.32 20.90
C VAL A 25 -3.47 5.87 19.97
N LYS A 26 -4.14 4.98 19.23
CA LYS A 26 -5.23 5.34 18.31
C LYS A 26 -6.44 4.45 18.53
N PHE A 27 -7.60 5.08 18.81
CA PHE A 27 -8.88 4.40 18.87
C PHE A 27 -9.54 4.31 17.49
N MET A 28 -10.00 3.11 17.10
CA MET A 28 -10.56 2.79 15.79
C MET A 28 -11.89 2.04 15.93
N ARG A 29 -12.75 2.15 14.91
CA ARG A 29 -14.05 1.48 14.88
C ARG A 29 -13.98 0.14 14.15
N SER A 30 -13.13 0.03 13.13
CA SER A 30 -12.88 -1.19 12.37
C SER A 30 -11.39 -1.53 12.27
N LYS A 31 -11.06 -2.74 11.80
CA LYS A 31 -9.66 -3.21 11.65
C LYS A 31 -8.98 -2.64 10.41
N ASP A 32 -9.73 -2.38 9.34
CA ASP A 32 -9.26 -1.79 8.08
C ASP A 32 -8.72 -0.35 8.25
N GLU A 33 -9.24 0.42 9.21
CA GLU A 33 -8.69 1.74 9.59
C GLU A 33 -7.20 1.65 10.00
N THR A 34 -6.77 0.52 10.57
CA THR A 34 -5.39 0.31 11.06
C THR A 34 -4.39 0.44 9.94
N GLN A 35 -4.64 -0.18 8.78
CA GLN A 35 -3.70 -0.17 7.67
C GLN A 35 -3.50 1.24 7.12
N MET A 36 -4.61 1.98 6.95
CA MET A 36 -4.56 3.36 6.49
C MET A 36 -3.80 4.26 7.48
N PHE A 37 -3.99 4.07 8.79
CA PHE A 37 -3.28 4.82 9.82
C PHE A 37 -1.78 4.50 9.82
N ILE A 38 -1.38 3.22 9.77
CA ILE A 38 0.03 2.81 9.77
C ILE A 38 0.76 3.38 8.56
N ILE A 39 0.19 3.29 7.35
CA ILE A 39 0.80 3.85 6.13
C ILE A 39 1.00 5.36 6.27
N LYS A 40 -0.01 6.07 6.78
CA LYS A 40 0.09 7.52 7.01
C LYS A 40 1.12 7.85 8.09
N PHE A 41 1.18 7.06 9.15
CA PHE A 41 2.12 7.23 10.26
C PHE A 41 3.58 7.03 9.82
N LEU A 42 3.85 5.96 9.06
CA LEU A 42 5.18 5.72 8.48
C LEU A 42 5.60 6.86 7.53
N LYS A 43 4.68 7.31 6.66
CA LYS A 43 4.94 8.48 5.79
C LYS A 43 5.25 9.75 6.59
N MET A 44 4.55 9.98 7.70
CA MET A 44 4.79 11.14 8.56
C MET A 44 6.20 11.11 9.15
N ILE A 45 6.61 9.96 9.70
CA ILE A 45 7.96 9.77 10.26
C ILE A 45 9.02 9.97 9.16
N GLN A 46 8.83 9.33 8.01
CA GLN A 46 9.74 9.42 6.87
C GLN A 46 9.85 10.85 6.31
N SER A 47 8.74 11.59 6.24
CA SER A 47 8.74 12.99 5.78
C SER A 47 9.44 13.95 6.74
N SER A 48 9.51 13.60 8.04
CA SER A 48 10.24 14.40 9.02
C SER A 48 11.77 14.24 8.92
N SER A 49 12.28 13.20 8.24
CA SER A 49 13.72 12.99 8.00
C SER A 49 14.23 13.55 6.66
N GLY A 50 13.43 14.34 5.95
CA GLY A 50 13.80 14.95 4.66
C GLY A 50 13.46 14.07 3.44
N PRO A 51 13.25 14.66 2.24
CA PRO A 51 12.76 13.94 1.07
C PRO A 51 13.91 13.19 0.39
N ALA A 52 14.21 11.98 0.86
CA ALA A 52 15.03 11.03 0.14
C ALA A 52 14.41 9.63 0.25
N LEU A 53 13.28 9.45 -0.43
CA LEU A 53 12.82 8.13 -0.86
C LEU A 53 11.80 8.33 -1.99
N ASN A 54 12.36 8.65 -3.15
CA ASN A 54 11.83 8.19 -4.42
C ASN A 54 11.53 6.69 -4.31
N GLU A 55 10.27 6.35 -4.57
CA GLU A 55 9.76 4.99 -4.80
C GLU A 55 9.73 4.05 -3.58
N MET A 56 8.74 4.27 -2.70
CA MET A 56 8.03 3.12 -2.14
C MET A 56 6.53 3.35 -2.27
N THR A 57 6.08 3.37 -3.52
CA THR A 57 4.67 3.19 -3.86
C THR A 57 4.26 1.84 -3.27
N PRO A 58 3.29 1.77 -2.34
CA PRO A 58 2.74 0.48 -1.96
C PRO A 58 2.07 -0.08 -3.22
N VAL A 59 2.77 -0.99 -3.91
CA VAL A 59 2.21 -1.77 -5.00
C VAL A 59 0.97 -2.44 -4.45
N THR A 60 -0.16 -1.97 -4.96
CA THR A 60 -1.52 -2.47 -4.86
C THR A 60 -1.59 -3.87 -4.24
N ILE A 61 -2.07 -3.96 -3.00
CA ILE A 61 -2.61 -5.22 -2.48
C ILE A 61 -3.87 -5.47 -3.29
N ASN A 62 -3.69 -6.23 -4.36
CA ASN A 62 -4.71 -6.53 -5.34
C ASN A 62 -5.68 -7.52 -4.70
N SER A 63 -6.80 -7.04 -4.17
CA SER A 63 -8.01 -7.86 -4.08
C SER A 63 -8.60 -7.97 -5.48
N GLY A 64 -7.93 -8.74 -6.35
CA GLY A 64 -8.49 -9.33 -7.56
C GLY A 64 -9.30 -8.44 -8.50
N LEU A 65 -8.85 -7.24 -8.87
CA LEU A 65 -9.41 -6.55 -10.03
C LEU A 65 -8.30 -5.89 -10.86
N MET A 66 -7.88 -6.61 -11.91
CA MET A 66 -6.97 -6.12 -12.95
C MET A 66 -7.52 -4.83 -13.56
N GLN A 67 -6.84 -3.71 -13.35
CA GLN A 67 -7.03 -2.53 -14.18
C GLN A 67 -6.28 -2.75 -15.50
N LYS A 68 -7.04 -3.04 -16.56
CA LYS A 68 -6.52 -3.16 -17.92
C LYS A 68 -6.26 -1.75 -18.46
N SER A 69 -5.01 -1.29 -18.41
CA SER A 69 -4.60 -0.09 -19.14
C SER A 69 -4.64 -0.41 -20.65
N SER A 70 -5.68 0.05 -21.33
CA SER A 70 -5.82 -0.01 -22.78
C SER A 70 -4.73 0.85 -23.44
N SER A 71 -3.63 0.22 -23.85
CA SER A 71 -2.73 0.77 -24.87
C SER A 71 -3.00 0.02 -26.17
N SER A 72 -3.62 0.71 -27.12
CA SER A 72 -3.78 0.22 -28.49
C SER A 72 -2.43 0.28 -29.19
N THR A 73 -1.74 -0.85 -29.27
CA THR A 73 -0.63 -1.03 -30.23
C THR A 73 -1.17 -1.81 -31.42
N SER A 74 -1.16 -1.18 -32.60
CA SER A 74 -1.52 -1.81 -33.86
C SER A 74 -0.46 -2.87 -34.22
N TYR A 75 -0.88 -4.09 -34.50
CA TYR A 75 0.03 -5.19 -34.87
C TYR A 75 0.43 -5.06 -36.34
N VAL A 76 1.74 -4.95 -36.60
CA VAL A 76 2.31 -5.02 -37.96
C VAL A 76 3.00 -6.39 -38.10
N PRO A 77 2.50 -7.30 -38.95
CA PRO A 77 3.16 -8.59 -39.16
C PRO A 77 4.49 -8.42 -39.90
N PRO A 78 5.55 -9.16 -39.51
CA PRO A 78 6.81 -9.16 -40.24
C PRO A 78 6.66 -9.83 -41.61
N SER A 79 7.25 -9.20 -42.64
CA SER A 79 7.34 -9.73 -44.00
C SER A 79 8.21 -10.99 -44.01
N ARG A 80 7.62 -12.11 -44.43
CA ARG A 80 8.23 -13.43 -44.39
C ARG A 80 8.91 -13.75 -45.72
N ASN A 81 10.18 -13.35 -45.85
CA ASN A 81 11.06 -13.85 -46.90
C ASN A 81 12.21 -14.67 -46.30
N ASP A 82 12.51 -15.76 -47.01
CA ASP A 82 13.57 -16.76 -46.82
C ASP A 82 13.38 -17.68 -45.59
N ARG A 83 12.86 -18.91 -45.76
CA ARG A 83 13.57 -20.11 -46.26
C ARG A 83 14.90 -20.33 -45.55
N ASP A 84 15.05 -21.54 -45.02
CA ASP A 84 16.26 -22.10 -44.39
C ASP A 84 16.50 -21.51 -43.00
N LEU A 85 16.37 -22.28 -41.92
CA LEU A 85 17.33 -23.28 -41.46
C LEU A 85 16.58 -24.19 -40.46
N LEU A 86 16.30 -25.45 -40.80
CA LEU A 86 17.10 -26.60 -40.34
C LEU A 86 17.31 -26.60 -38.81
N PHE A 87 16.36 -27.16 -38.05
CA PHE A 87 16.34 -28.53 -37.48
C PHE A 87 15.07 -28.69 -36.62
#